data_AF-R1D013-F1
#
_entry.id   AF-R1D013-F1
#
_cell.length_a   1.000
_cell.length_b   1.000
_cell.length_c   1.000
_cell.angle_alpha   90.00
_cell.angle_beta   90.00
_cell.angle_gamma   90.00
#
_symmetry.space_group_name_H-M   'P 1'
#
loop_
_entity.id
_entity.type
_entity.pdbx_description
1 polymer ?
#
loop_
_entity_poly.entity_id
_entity_poly.type
_entity_poly.pdbx_seq_one_letter_code
_entity_poly.pdbx_strand_id
1 'polypeptide(L)'
;KATSRILLEQHGGRVPDTMDGLLALPGVGPKMALILLRVAFGKVEGISVDTHVHRICNQLGWAGPGGTKTPEQTRRAIEAWMPADIWAEVNLVLVGLGQEVQTEKSKLLRKCLACSDPAAALRLASVCGVKVEPEAKKAGLVLPPGLAL
;
A
#
# COMPACT_ATOMS: atom_id res chain seq x y z
N LYS A 1 -14.14 -14.00 -20.31
CA LYS A 1 -14.24 -14.72 -21.61
C LYS A 1 -13.28 -14.15 -22.66
N ALA A 2 -13.22 -12.83 -22.88
CA ALA A 2 -12.31 -12.21 -23.85
C ALA A 2 -10.81 -12.51 -23.59
N THR A 3 -10.34 -12.29 -22.36
CA THR A 3 -8.94 -12.57 -21.98
C THR A 3 -8.53 -14.03 -22.21
N SER A 4 -9.36 -14.99 -21.78
CA SER A 4 -9.09 -16.41 -21.97
C SER A 4 -8.99 -16.79 -23.45
N ARG A 5 -9.78 -16.17 -24.33
CA ARG A 5 -9.71 -16.39 -25.78
C ARG A 5 -8.41 -15.85 -26.36
N ILE A 6 -8.02 -14.62 -26.00
CA ILE A 6 -6.75 -14.00 -26.43
C ILE A 6 -5.56 -14.86 -26.00
N LEU A 7 -5.58 -15.37 -24.76
CA LEU A 7 -4.51 -16.25 -24.26
C LEU A 7 -4.39 -17.53 -25.10
N LEU A 8 -5.51 -18.17 -25.46
CA LEU A 8 -5.50 -19.38 -26.28
C LEU A 8 -5.04 -19.10 -27.71
N GLU A 9 -5.56 -18.04 -28.34
CA GLU A 9 -5.33 -17.74 -29.77
C GLU A 9 -3.95 -17.10 -30.03
N GLN A 10 -3.48 -16.21 -29.15
CA GLN A 10 -2.31 -15.36 -29.41
C GLN A 10 -1.10 -15.72 -28.53
N HIS A 11 -1.32 -16.38 -27.39
CA HIS A 11 -0.26 -16.71 -26.43
C HIS A 11 -0.13 -18.22 -26.15
N GLY A 12 -0.75 -19.07 -26.98
CA GLY A 12 -0.63 -20.53 -26.85
C GLY A 12 -1.14 -21.08 -25.51
N GLY A 13 -2.14 -20.42 -24.93
CA GLY A 13 -2.71 -20.74 -23.61
C GLY A 13 -1.84 -20.32 -22.42
N ARG A 14 -0.74 -19.59 -22.63
CA ARG A 14 0.14 -19.11 -21.56
C ARG A 14 -0.12 -17.65 -21.25
N VAL A 15 -0.05 -17.30 -19.96
CA VAL A 15 -0.11 -15.90 -19.53
C VAL A 15 1.23 -15.22 -19.88
N PRO A 16 1.22 -14.03 -20.52
CA PRO A 16 2.44 -13.27 -20.77
C PRO A 16 3.17 -12.92 -19.48
N ASP A 17 4.49 -12.99 -19.50
CA ASP A 17 5.37 -12.72 -18.34
C ASP A 17 6.12 -11.38 -18.47
N THR A 18 5.55 -10.45 -19.24
CA THR A 18 6.04 -9.09 -19.48
C THR A 18 4.95 -8.06 -19.20
N MET A 19 5.34 -6.85 -18.79
CA MET A 19 4.38 -5.76 -18.54
C MET A 19 3.52 -5.43 -19.76
N ASP A 20 4.14 -5.27 -20.94
CA ASP A 20 3.43 -4.92 -22.16
C ASP A 20 2.44 -6.01 -22.59
N GLY A 21 2.84 -7.28 -22.48
CA GLY A 21 1.97 -8.41 -22.80
C GLY A 21 0.76 -8.49 -21.86
N LEU A 22 0.97 -8.20 -20.56
CA LEU A 22 -0.12 -8.18 -19.59
C LEU A 22 -1.04 -6.98 -19.79
N LEU A 23 -0.51 -5.78 -20.05
CA LEU A 23 -1.31 -4.57 -20.29
C LEU A 23 -2.14 -4.64 -21.58
N ALA A 24 -1.74 -5.45 -22.54
CA ALA A 24 -2.54 -5.73 -23.74
C ALA A 24 -3.81 -6.56 -23.44
N LEU A 25 -3.87 -7.24 -22.28
CA LEU A 25 -5.02 -8.05 -21.91
C LEU A 25 -6.19 -7.16 -21.44
N PRO A 26 -7.43 -7.38 -21.93
CA PRO A 26 -8.59 -6.62 -21.49
C PRO A 26 -8.81 -6.72 -19.98
N GLY A 27 -8.93 -5.56 -19.33
CA GLY A 27 -9.15 -5.45 -17.89
C GLY A 27 -7.90 -5.53 -17.02
N VAL A 28 -6.71 -5.72 -17.61
CA VAL A 28 -5.44 -5.73 -16.87
C VAL A 28 -4.80 -4.34 -16.94
N GLY A 29 -4.90 -3.59 -15.85
CA GLY A 29 -4.18 -2.33 -15.67
C GLY A 29 -2.79 -2.52 -15.04
N PRO A 30 -1.98 -1.44 -14.91
CA PRO A 30 -0.61 -1.50 -14.38
C PRO A 30 -0.52 -2.17 -13.00
N LYS A 31 -1.44 -1.84 -12.08
CA LYS A 31 -1.51 -2.47 -10.75
C LYS A 31 -1.59 -3.99 -10.83
N MET A 32 -2.50 -4.50 -11.67
CA MET A 32 -2.76 -5.93 -11.82
C MET A 32 -1.59 -6.63 -12.50
N ALA A 33 -1.00 -6.02 -13.53
CA ALA A 33 0.18 -6.55 -14.21
C ALA A 33 1.36 -6.70 -13.24
N LEU A 34 1.68 -5.67 -12.45
CA LEU A 34 2.75 -5.71 -11.44
C LEU A 34 2.54 -6.81 -10.38
N ILE A 35 1.31 -6.95 -9.88
CA ILE A 35 0.99 -8.03 -8.92
C ILE A 35 1.18 -9.40 -9.56
N LEU A 36 0.70 -9.58 -10.80
CA LEU A 36 0.77 -10.85 -11.50
C LEU A 36 2.23 -11.24 -11.76
N LEU A 37 3.06 -10.31 -12.25
CA LEU A 37 4.50 -10.54 -12.46
C LEU A 37 5.21 -10.98 -11.18
N ARG A 38 4.92 -10.31 -10.06
CA ARG A 38 5.48 -10.68 -8.76
C ARG A 38 5.02 -12.08 -8.32
N VAL A 39 3.72 -12.32 -8.33
CA VAL A 39 3.13 -13.53 -7.71
C VAL A 39 3.30 -14.77 -8.57
N ALA A 40 3.10 -14.66 -9.89
CA ALA A 40 3.13 -15.81 -10.79
C ALA A 40 4.52 -16.09 -11.36
N PHE A 41 5.36 -15.05 -11.51
CA PHE A 41 6.66 -15.16 -12.18
C PHE A 41 7.86 -14.75 -11.32
N GLY A 42 7.64 -14.29 -10.07
CA GLY A 42 8.71 -13.84 -9.18
C GLY A 42 9.43 -12.57 -9.66
N LYS A 43 8.85 -11.83 -10.62
CA LYS A 43 9.46 -10.62 -11.20
C LYS A 43 8.95 -9.37 -10.51
N VAL A 44 9.83 -8.61 -9.90
CA VAL A 44 9.51 -7.33 -9.22
C VAL A 44 9.85 -6.18 -10.17
N GLU A 45 8.91 -5.86 -11.05
CA GLU A 45 9.07 -4.79 -12.07
C GLU A 45 8.67 -3.40 -11.56
N GLY A 46 8.14 -3.32 -10.33
CA GLY A 46 7.63 -2.07 -9.77
C GLY A 46 6.74 -2.29 -8.56
N ILE A 47 6.34 -1.18 -7.93
CA ILE A 47 5.49 -1.20 -6.74
C ILE A 47 4.03 -1.16 -7.17
N SER A 48 3.26 -2.15 -6.74
CA SER A 48 1.81 -2.11 -6.93
C SER A 48 1.18 -1.10 -5.97
N VAL A 49 0.64 -0.01 -6.51
CA VAL A 49 -0.04 1.03 -5.74
C VAL A 49 -1.55 0.91 -5.93
N ASP A 50 -2.28 0.73 -4.84
CA ASP A 50 -3.73 0.84 -4.79
C ASP A 50 -4.19 2.04 -3.97
N THR A 51 -5.48 2.14 -3.67
CA THR A 51 -6.04 3.26 -2.92
C THR A 51 -5.48 3.37 -1.49
N HIS A 52 -5.19 2.24 -0.83
CA HIS A 52 -4.61 2.23 0.50
C HIS A 52 -3.17 2.72 0.46
N VAL A 53 -2.35 2.14 -0.43
CA VAL A 53 -0.95 2.53 -0.62
C VAL A 53 -0.85 3.99 -1.03
N HIS A 54 -1.64 4.42 -2.02
CA HIS A 54 -1.70 5.79 -2.51
C HIS A 54 -1.96 6.77 -1.36
N ARG A 55 -3.01 6.52 -0.57
CA ARG A 55 -3.38 7.41 0.53
C ARG A 55 -2.32 7.45 1.62
N ILE A 56 -1.83 6.29 2.07
CA ILE A 56 -0.84 6.21 3.15
C ILE A 56 0.47 6.90 2.72
N CYS A 57 0.98 6.64 1.51
CA CYS A 57 2.18 7.31 1.01
C CYS A 57 2.02 8.84 0.93
N ASN A 58 0.83 9.34 0.57
CA ASN A 58 0.57 10.78 0.57
C ASN A 58 0.51 11.36 2.00
N GLN A 59 -0.13 10.65 2.94
CA GLN A 59 -0.20 11.05 4.35
C GLN A 59 1.17 11.09 5.01
N LEU A 60 2.03 10.12 4.70
CA LEU A 60 3.41 10.04 5.19
C LEU A 60 4.36 11.04 4.50
N GLY A 61 3.91 11.76 3.47
CA GLY A 61 4.75 12.65 2.66
C GLY A 61 5.75 11.93 1.76
N TRP A 62 5.64 10.60 1.61
CA TRP A 62 6.53 9.77 0.78
C TRP A 62 6.38 10.01 -0.71
N ALA A 63 5.22 10.51 -1.13
CA ALA A 63 4.93 10.87 -2.51
C ALA A 63 5.50 12.25 -2.92
N GLY A 64 6.32 12.86 -2.08
CA GLY A 64 6.98 14.15 -2.31
C GLY A 64 6.16 15.37 -1.85
N PRO A 65 6.75 16.58 -1.94
CA PRO A 65 6.10 17.82 -1.54
C PRO A 65 4.80 18.07 -2.33
N GLY A 66 3.71 18.33 -1.62
CA GLY A 66 2.38 18.55 -2.24
C GLY A 66 1.65 17.26 -2.64
N GLY A 67 2.26 16.09 -2.48
CA GLY A 67 1.64 14.80 -2.77
C GLY A 67 1.35 14.55 -4.25
N THR A 68 0.55 13.52 -4.51
CA THR A 68 0.23 13.01 -5.84
C THR A 68 -1.28 12.80 -5.97
N LYS A 69 -1.81 12.90 -7.19
CA LYS A 69 -3.27 12.79 -7.44
C LYS A 69 -3.71 11.40 -7.90
N THR A 70 -2.79 10.60 -8.42
CA THR A 70 -3.11 9.27 -8.95
C THR A 70 -2.17 8.20 -8.38
N PRO A 71 -2.63 6.93 -8.29
CA PRO A 71 -1.78 5.82 -7.85
C PRO A 71 -0.49 5.67 -8.68
N GLU A 72 -0.56 5.90 -9.99
CA GLU A 72 0.59 5.81 -10.88
C GLU A 72 1.62 6.93 -10.62
N GLN A 73 1.16 8.15 -10.30
CA GLN A 73 2.06 9.23 -9.87
C GLN A 73 2.74 8.87 -8.55
N THR A 74 1.99 8.32 -7.59
CA THR A 74 2.57 7.86 -6.32
C THR A 74 3.62 6.79 -6.55
N ARG A 75 3.33 5.79 -7.38
CA ARG A 75 4.27 4.70 -7.72
C ARG A 75 5.60 5.28 -8.19
N ARG A 76 5.57 6.16 -9.19
CA ARG A 76 6.79 6.79 -9.72
C ARG A 76 7.53 7.60 -8.66
N ALA A 77 6.81 8.33 -7.82
CA ALA A 77 7.40 9.11 -6.75
C ALA A 77 8.12 8.24 -5.71
N ILE A 78 7.53 7.13 -5.29
CA ILE A 78 8.14 6.23 -4.30
C ILE A 78 9.23 5.35 -4.92
N GLU A 79 9.08 4.87 -6.17
CA GLU A 79 10.11 4.11 -6.88
C GLU A 79 11.39 4.94 -7.13
N ALA A 80 11.27 6.27 -7.21
CA ALA A 80 12.40 7.15 -7.46
C ALA A 80 13.44 7.19 -6.33
N TRP A 81 13.05 6.87 -5.08
CA TRP A 81 13.94 6.94 -3.93
C TRP A 81 13.98 5.66 -3.09
N MET A 82 12.96 4.79 -3.19
CA MET A 82 12.89 3.59 -2.37
C MET A 82 13.73 2.46 -2.96
N PRO A 83 14.58 1.78 -2.17
CA PRO A 83 15.36 0.63 -2.61
C PRO A 83 14.50 -0.46 -3.28
N ALA A 84 14.98 -0.98 -4.42
CA ALA A 84 14.21 -1.92 -5.24
C ALA A 84 14.00 -3.30 -4.59
N ASP A 85 14.90 -3.68 -3.69
CA ASP A 85 14.86 -4.93 -2.91
C ASP A 85 13.63 -5.03 -2.00
N ILE A 86 13.09 -3.90 -1.52
CA ILE A 86 11.90 -3.88 -0.65
C ILE A 86 10.57 -3.68 -1.39
N TRP A 87 10.59 -3.41 -2.70
CA TRP A 87 9.37 -3.08 -3.47
C TRP A 87 8.30 -4.17 -3.40
N ALA A 88 8.70 -5.44 -3.30
CA ALA A 88 7.79 -6.57 -3.20
C ALA A 88 6.89 -6.52 -1.96
N GLU A 89 7.39 -5.96 -0.86
CA GLU A 89 6.71 -5.97 0.45
C GLU A 89 5.82 -4.76 0.67
N VAL A 90 6.16 -3.63 0.04
CA VAL A 90 5.51 -2.32 0.24
C VAL A 90 4.00 -2.40 0.14
N ASN A 91 3.47 -3.02 -0.92
CA ASN A 91 2.03 -3.13 -1.11
C ASN A 91 1.38 -3.91 0.04
N LEU A 92 1.95 -5.05 0.42
CA LEU A 92 1.37 -5.91 1.46
C LEU A 92 1.30 -5.18 2.80
N VAL A 93 2.41 -4.54 3.19
CA VAL A 93 2.51 -3.82 4.46
C VAL A 93 1.56 -2.63 4.50
N LEU A 94 1.57 -1.80 3.46
CA LEU A 94 0.79 -0.56 3.45
C LEU A 94 -0.71 -0.79 3.23
N VAL A 95 -1.11 -1.85 2.53
CA VAL A 95 -2.52 -2.27 2.46
C VAL A 95 -2.99 -2.69 3.85
N GLY A 96 -2.23 -3.55 4.55
CA GLY A 96 -2.58 -3.99 5.90
C GLY A 96 -2.71 -2.82 6.88
N LEU A 97 -1.74 -1.90 6.89
CA LEU A 97 -1.81 -0.68 7.68
C LEU A 97 -3.01 0.19 7.28
N GLY A 98 -3.22 0.38 5.97
CA GLY A 98 -4.30 1.21 5.44
C GLY A 98 -5.71 0.69 5.79
N GLN A 99 -5.87 -0.61 5.96
CA GLN A 99 -7.10 -1.24 6.47
C GLN A 99 -7.25 -0.98 7.97
N GLU A 100 -6.21 -1.24 8.77
CA GLU A 100 -6.29 -1.07 10.23
C GLU A 100 -6.54 0.39 10.64
N VAL A 101 -5.97 1.35 9.91
CA VAL A 101 -6.24 2.79 10.06
C VAL A 101 -7.72 3.14 9.83
N GLN A 102 -8.41 2.43 8.94
CA GLN A 102 -9.80 2.74 8.58
C GLN A 102 -10.81 2.02 9.46
N THR A 103 -10.65 0.70 9.64
CA THR A 103 -11.69 -0.16 10.19
C THR A 103 -11.36 -0.62 11.62
N GLU A 104 -10.08 -0.81 11.94
CA GLU A 104 -9.63 -1.46 13.18
C GLU A 104 -8.82 -0.53 14.09
N LYS A 105 -9.21 0.75 14.20
CA LYS A 105 -8.45 1.78 14.91
C LYS A 105 -8.12 1.39 16.36
N SER A 106 -9.08 0.82 17.09
CA SER A 106 -8.84 0.36 18.47
C SER A 106 -7.76 -0.72 18.55
N LYS A 107 -7.74 -1.64 17.59
CA LYS A 107 -6.71 -2.70 17.49
C LYS A 107 -5.37 -2.09 17.13
N LEU A 108 -5.33 -1.16 16.18
CA LEU A 108 -4.12 -0.44 15.79
C LEU A 108 -3.52 0.30 17.00
N LEU A 109 -4.33 1.06 17.74
CA LEU A 109 -3.86 1.80 18.93
C LEU A 109 -3.31 0.87 20.02
N ARG A 110 -3.91 -0.31 20.23
CA ARG A 110 -3.35 -1.32 21.15
C ARG A 110 -1.98 -1.80 20.70
N LYS A 111 -1.78 -2.03 19.40
CA LYS A 111 -0.46 -2.40 18.86
C LYS A 111 0.55 -1.26 19.01
N CYS A 112 0.15 -0.02 18.76
CA CYS A 112 1.00 1.15 18.99
C CYS A 112 1.45 1.22 20.45
N LEU A 113 0.54 1.01 21.41
CA LEU A 113 0.87 1.03 22.83
C LEU A 113 1.75 -0.14 23.30
N ALA A 114 1.79 -1.24 22.55
CA ALA A 114 2.55 -2.43 22.89
C ALA A 114 3.93 -2.51 22.21
N CYS A 115 4.30 -1.55 21.36
CA CYS A 115 5.59 -1.55 20.67
C CYS A 115 6.71 -0.94 21.52
N SER A 116 7.94 -0.96 21.00
CA SER A 116 9.13 -0.44 21.68
C SER A 116 9.12 1.07 21.90
N ASP A 117 8.46 1.84 21.02
CA ASP A 117 8.26 3.27 21.15
C ASP A 117 6.79 3.65 20.88
N PRO A 118 5.94 3.56 21.91
CA PRO A 118 4.52 3.89 21.78
C PRO A 118 4.26 5.32 21.31
N ALA A 119 5.10 6.28 21.73
CA ALA A 119 4.89 7.68 21.41
C ALA A 119 5.10 7.94 19.91
N ALA A 120 6.17 7.38 19.34
CA ALA A 120 6.41 7.45 17.89
C ALA A 120 5.33 6.71 17.09
N ALA A 121 4.91 5.53 17.54
CA ALA A 121 3.87 4.76 16.85
C ALA A 121 2.51 5.48 16.83
N LEU A 122 2.12 6.13 17.93
CA LEU A 122 0.88 6.91 17.99
C LEU A 122 0.95 8.17 17.12
N ARG A 123 2.10 8.87 17.08
CA ARG A 123 2.31 9.98 16.13
C ARG A 123 2.17 9.52 14.68
N LEU A 124 2.77 8.38 14.34
CA LEU A 124 2.64 7.81 12.99
C LEU A 124 1.18 7.46 12.66
N ALA A 125 0.44 6.88 13.61
CA ALA A 125 -0.99 6.63 13.43
C ALA A 125 -1.79 7.93 13.20
N SER A 126 -1.45 9.00 13.93
CA SER A 126 -2.03 10.34 13.74
C SER A 126 -1.77 10.89 12.34
N VAL A 127 -0.53 10.81 11.86
CA VAL A 127 -0.14 11.20 10.48
C VAL A 127 -0.94 10.41 9.43
N CYS A 128 -1.17 9.12 9.67
CA CYS A 128 -2.01 8.27 8.83
C CYS A 128 -3.52 8.56 8.95
N GLY A 129 -3.93 9.60 9.69
CA GLY A 129 -5.31 10.08 9.78
C GLY A 129 -6.14 9.45 10.91
N VAL A 130 -5.51 8.75 11.87
CA VAL A 130 -6.20 8.26 13.06
C VAL A 130 -6.37 9.40 14.06
N LYS A 131 -7.61 9.68 14.46
CA LYS A 131 -7.87 10.60 15.58
C LYS A 131 -7.56 9.89 16.90
N VAL A 132 -6.29 9.94 17.33
CA VAL A 132 -5.78 9.10 18.41
C VAL A 132 -6.54 9.29 19.73
N GLU A 133 -6.74 10.52 20.22
CA GLU A 133 -7.38 10.71 21.53
C GLU A 133 -8.86 10.27 21.56
N PRO A 134 -9.71 10.66 20.59
CA PRO A 134 -11.10 10.21 20.58
C PRO A 134 -11.23 8.69 20.45
N GLU A 135 -10.41 8.06 19.61
CA GLU A 135 -10.45 6.61 19.39
C GLU A 135 -9.88 5.84 20.60
N ALA A 136 -8.85 6.36 21.26
CA ALA A 136 -8.31 5.80 22.50
C ALA A 136 -9.34 5.85 23.63
N LYS A 137 -10.03 6.99 23.80
CA LYS A 137 -11.11 7.13 24.79
C LYS A 137 -12.25 6.15 24.53
N LYS A 138 -12.68 6.00 23.28
CA LYS A 138 -13.70 5.03 22.88
C LYS A 138 -13.27 3.59 23.16
N ALA A 139 -11.99 3.29 23.03
CA ALA A 139 -11.42 1.96 23.25
C ALA A 139 -11.03 1.67 24.72
N GLY A 140 -11.18 2.63 25.62
CA GLY A 140 -10.77 2.51 27.03
C GLY A 140 -9.25 2.40 27.21
N LEU A 141 -8.47 3.01 26.32
CA LEU A 141 -7.01 2.95 26.33
C LEU A 141 -6.42 4.17 27.04
N VAL A 142 -5.34 3.95 27.81
CA VAL A 142 -4.56 5.01 28.45
C VAL A 142 -3.40 5.38 27.54
N LEU A 143 -3.31 6.66 27.19
CA LEU A 143 -2.21 7.20 26.38
C LEU A 143 -1.03 7.59 27.29
N PRO A 144 0.22 7.47 26.80
CA PRO A 144 1.39 7.92 27.55
C PRO A 144 1.35 9.45 27.77
N PRO A 145 1.84 9.94 28.92
CA PRO A 145 1.87 11.37 29.23
C PRO A 145 2.80 12.13 28.28
N GLY A 146 2.47 13.39 27.96
CA GLY A 146 3.31 14.26 27.14
C GLY A 146 3.25 14.00 25.62
N LEU A 147 2.27 13.24 25.16
CA LEU A 147 2.05 13.00 23.74
C LEU A 147 1.45 14.25 23.06
N ALA A 148 2.30 15.14 22.54
CA ALA A 148 1.87 16.17 21.58
C ALA A 148 1.53 15.48 20.25
N LEU A 149 0.24 15.31 19.99
CA LEU A 149 -0.34 14.66 18.80
C LEU A 149 -0.71 15.64 17.70
#